data_AF-A0A319D025-F1
#
_entry.id   AF-A0A319D025-F1
#
_cell.length_a   1.000
_cell.length_b   1.000
_cell.length_c   1.000
_cell.angle_alpha   90.00
_cell.angle_beta   90.00
_cell.angle_gamma   90.00
#
_symmetry.space_group_name_H-M   'P 1'
#
loop_
_entity.id
_entity.type
_entity.pdbx_description
1 polymer ?
#
loop_
_entity_poly.entity_id
_entity_poly.type
_entity_poly.pdbx_seq_one_letter_code
_entity_poly.pdbx_strand_id
1 'polypeptide(L)'
;MSKPYAKFTTSDPDCFRRTGPSCPPLPPIPPTIHTPDGTPLYETLTQSLLHSILRNDDLPLLHLYAANPSTRIFSQEYEVCYKSSVYIAARYSTFEVIRALAEIYMRDDRMTESLGNYCEEMVVSLMNVACTRRDRGMVEWLLEKGGTCPIILLGRPATAA
;
A
#
# COMPACT_ATOMS: atom_id res chain seq x y z
N MET A 1 -10.89 7.57 17.43
CA MET A 1 -9.91 8.69 17.47
C MET A 1 -8.92 8.46 16.35
N SER A 2 -8.97 9.26 15.28
CA SER A 2 -8.05 9.10 14.14
C SER A 2 -6.64 9.51 14.56
N LYS A 3 -5.64 8.67 14.28
CA LYS A 3 -4.23 9.00 14.57
C LYS A 3 -3.82 10.12 13.61
N PRO A 4 -3.13 11.17 14.08
CA PRO A 4 -2.70 12.24 13.18
C PRO A 4 -1.78 11.65 12.12
N TYR A 5 -2.12 11.87 10.85
CA TYR A 5 -1.17 11.65 9.76
C TYR A 5 0.07 12.47 10.05
N ALA A 6 1.25 11.86 9.87
CA ALA A 6 2.48 12.60 9.93
C ALA A 6 2.34 13.81 9.00
N LYS A 7 2.43 15.01 9.60
CA LYS A 7 2.42 16.28 8.90
C LYS A 7 3.69 16.33 8.05
N PHE A 8 3.68 15.68 6.89
CA PHE A 8 4.73 15.83 5.89
C PHE A 8 4.47 17.16 5.20
N THR A 9 4.85 18.25 5.87
CA THR A 9 4.62 19.62 5.40
C THR A 9 5.54 20.02 4.24
N THR A 10 6.47 19.18 3.80
CA THR A 10 7.35 19.50 2.68
C THR A 10 7.85 18.23 1.97
N SER A 11 7.82 18.25 0.64
CA SER A 11 8.67 17.40 -0.18
C SER A 11 10.14 17.74 0.07
N ASP A 12 10.94 16.70 0.35
CA ASP A 12 12.40 16.68 0.19
C ASP A 12 13.28 17.26 1.34
N PRO A 13 14.00 16.42 2.11
CA PRO A 13 15.08 16.85 2.99
C PRO A 13 16.31 17.41 2.24
N ASP A 14 16.49 17.10 0.95
CA ASP A 14 17.64 17.57 0.16
C ASP A 14 17.43 18.97 -0.45
N CYS A 15 16.20 19.49 -0.48
CA CYS A 15 15.96 20.88 -0.86
C CYS A 15 16.54 21.90 0.14
N PHE A 16 16.77 21.50 1.40
CA PHE A 16 17.44 22.35 2.39
C PHE A 16 18.95 22.52 2.16
N ARG A 17 19.58 21.74 1.27
CA ARG A 17 21.01 21.91 0.93
C ARG A 17 21.28 22.98 -0.13
N ARG A 18 20.25 23.60 -0.72
CA ARG A 18 20.40 24.70 -1.69
C ARG A 18 19.82 26.02 -1.18
N THR A 19 20.11 26.40 0.06
CA THR A 19 19.87 27.78 0.54
C THR A 19 21.02 28.70 0.11
N GLY A 20 21.16 28.90 -1.19
CA GLY A 20 21.91 30.03 -1.75
C GLY A 20 20.92 31.15 -2.14
N PRO A 21 21.29 32.43 -2.06
CA PRO A 21 20.41 33.57 -2.34
C PRO A 21 19.92 33.69 -3.81
N SER A 22 20.18 32.69 -4.66
CA SER A 22 19.87 32.68 -6.09
C SER A 22 18.87 31.61 -6.53
N CYS A 23 18.27 30.84 -5.62
CA CYS A 23 17.21 29.90 -5.99
C CYS A 23 15.87 30.65 -6.12
N PRO A 24 15.24 30.70 -7.31
CA PRO A 24 13.88 31.21 -7.43
C PRO A 24 12.94 30.35 -6.56
N PRO A 25 11.89 30.95 -5.97
CA PRO A 25 10.91 30.19 -5.20
C PRO A 25 10.30 29.11 -6.11
N LEU A 26 10.33 27.86 -5.65
CA LEU A 26 9.67 26.77 -6.35
C LEU A 26 8.16 27.06 -6.43
N PRO A 27 7.50 26.70 -7.54
CA PRO A 27 6.05 26.81 -7.61
C PRO A 27 5.41 25.98 -6.50
N PRO A 28 4.27 26.42 -5.94
CA PRO A 28 3.55 25.66 -4.92
C PRO A 28 3.19 24.28 -5.48
N ILE A 29 3.59 23.23 -4.77
CA ILE A 29 3.19 21.86 -5.13
C ILE A 29 1.74 21.68 -4.67
N PRO A 30 0.81 21.26 -5.55
CA PRO A 30 -0.56 21.00 -5.14
C PRO A 30 -0.61 19.81 -4.17
N PRO A 31 -1.56 19.80 -3.21
CA PRO A 31 -1.73 18.66 -2.32
C PRO A 31 -2.13 17.42 -3.11
N THR A 32 -1.69 16.25 -2.64
CA THR A 32 -2.06 14.97 -3.23
C THR A 32 -3.54 14.69 -3.02
N ILE A 33 -4.03 14.84 -1.79
CA ILE A 33 -5.46 14.72 -1.49
C ILE A 33 -5.85 15.69 -0.39
N HIS A 34 -7.15 15.92 -0.23
CA HIS A 34 -7.69 16.55 0.97
C HIS A 34 -8.41 15.49 1.79
N THR A 35 -8.23 15.53 3.11
CA THR A 35 -9.07 14.77 4.04
C THR A 35 -10.53 15.28 4.01
N PRO A 36 -11.49 14.54 4.58
CA PRO A 36 -12.88 15.00 4.64
C PRO A 36 -13.10 16.34 5.34
N ASP A 37 -12.22 16.73 6.26
CA ASP A 37 -12.29 18.04 6.94
C ASP A 37 -11.60 19.18 6.16
N GLY A 38 -11.07 18.88 4.97
CA GLY A 38 -10.39 19.84 4.11
C GLY A 38 -8.90 19.98 4.38
N THR A 39 -8.31 19.24 5.34
CA THR A 39 -6.86 19.29 5.58
C THR A 39 -6.09 18.73 4.38
N PRO A 40 -5.15 19.49 3.79
CA PRO A 40 -4.34 19.01 2.65
C PRO A 40 -3.30 18.00 3.11
N LEU A 41 -3.15 16.92 2.33
CA LEU A 41 -2.15 15.88 2.52
C LEU A 41 -1.27 15.75 1.28
N TYR A 42 0.02 15.58 1.51
CA TYR A 42 1.06 15.54 0.48
C TYR A 42 1.72 14.17 0.47
N GLU A 43 1.96 13.64 -0.72
CA GLU A 43 2.74 12.44 -0.93
C GLU A 43 4.23 12.76 -1.06
N THR A 44 5.08 11.84 -0.59
CA THR A 44 6.53 11.89 -0.79
C THR A 44 6.93 10.94 -1.92
N LEU A 45 8.15 11.10 -2.44
CA LEU A 45 8.72 10.19 -3.45
C LEU A 45 8.81 8.72 -2.99
N THR A 46 8.64 8.47 -1.69
CA THR A 46 8.73 7.15 -1.05
C THR A 46 7.37 6.63 -0.58
N GLN A 47 6.27 7.19 -1.09
CA GLN A 47 4.89 6.78 -0.76
C GLN A 47 4.58 6.83 0.75
N SER A 48 5.16 7.80 1.48
CA SER A 48 4.99 7.87 2.94
C SER A 48 3.55 8.13 3.37
N LEU A 49 2.78 8.87 2.56
CA LEU A 49 1.37 9.11 2.84
C LEU A 49 0.58 7.81 2.67
N LEU A 50 0.72 7.11 1.55
CA LEU A 50 0.09 5.80 1.35
C LEU A 50 0.44 4.81 2.47
N HIS A 51 1.71 4.71 2.85
CA HIS A 51 2.13 3.84 3.96
C HIS A 51 1.46 4.22 5.28
N SER A 52 1.27 5.52 5.54
CA SER A 52 0.57 6.01 6.72
C SER A 52 -0.92 5.65 6.69
N ILE A 53 -1.57 5.81 5.53
CA ILE A 53 -2.96 5.40 5.30
C ILE A 53 -3.16 3.92 5.64
N LEU A 54 -2.32 3.05 5.07
CA LEU A 54 -2.39 1.61 5.30
C LEU A 54 -2.10 1.24 6.76
N ARG A 55 -1.05 1.80 7.36
CA ARG A 55 -0.69 1.54 8.77
C ARG A 55 -1.76 2.00 9.77
N ASN A 56 -2.49 3.06 9.43
CA ASN A 56 -3.58 3.58 10.25
C ASN A 56 -4.91 2.89 9.96
N ASP A 57 -4.95 1.97 9.00
CA ASP A 57 -6.16 1.24 8.60
C ASP A 57 -7.29 2.19 8.13
N ASP A 58 -6.93 3.29 7.45
CA ASP A 58 -7.90 4.31 7.03
C ASP A 58 -8.47 4.01 5.64
N LEU A 59 -9.53 3.21 5.63
CA LEU A 59 -10.23 2.81 4.41
C LEU A 59 -10.80 4.01 3.62
N PRO A 60 -11.49 5.00 4.23
CA PRO A 60 -11.96 6.18 3.50
C PRO A 60 -10.84 6.93 2.78
N LEU A 61 -9.71 7.15 3.45
CA LEU A 61 -8.60 7.87 2.86
C LEU A 61 -7.86 7.05 1.80
N LEU A 62 -7.83 5.71 1.92
CA LEU A 62 -7.34 4.84 0.86
C LEU A 62 -8.16 5.00 -0.43
N HIS A 63 -9.49 5.05 -0.34
CA HIS A 63 -10.34 5.26 -1.51
C HIS A 63 -10.16 6.66 -2.12
N LEU A 64 -10.04 7.71 -1.29
CA LEU A 64 -9.73 9.06 -1.78
C LEU A 64 -8.37 9.12 -2.48
N TYR A 65 -7.37 8.46 -1.91
CA TYR A 65 -6.04 8.35 -2.50
C TYR A 65 -6.12 7.63 -3.86
N ALA A 66 -6.75 6.45 -3.92
CA ALA A 66 -6.91 5.66 -5.14
C ALA A 66 -7.69 6.37 -6.25
N ALA A 67 -8.66 7.22 -5.88
CA ALA A 67 -9.45 7.99 -6.85
C ALA A 67 -8.64 9.13 -7.51
N ASN A 68 -7.49 9.53 -6.95
CA ASN A 68 -6.65 10.54 -7.56
C ASN A 68 -5.75 9.94 -8.66
N PRO A 69 -5.91 10.35 -9.94
CA PRO A 69 -5.17 9.78 -11.07
C PRO A 69 -3.66 10.06 -11.06
N SER A 70 -3.22 11.05 -10.28
CA SER A 70 -1.80 11.39 -10.10
C SER A 70 -1.11 10.49 -9.06
N THR A 71 -1.86 9.70 -8.30
CA THR A 71 -1.29 8.76 -7.35
C THR A 71 -1.01 7.41 -8.01
N ARG A 72 -0.11 6.64 -7.38
CA ARG A 72 0.15 5.25 -7.72
C ARG A 72 0.17 4.46 -6.43
N ILE A 73 -0.68 3.45 -6.34
CA ILE A 73 -0.71 2.55 -5.18
C ILE A 73 0.30 1.41 -5.37
N PHE A 74 0.38 0.90 -6.59
CA PHE A 74 1.30 -0.16 -6.98
C PHE A 74 2.30 0.43 -7.97
N SER A 75 3.59 0.26 -7.70
CA SER A 75 4.65 0.88 -8.49
C SER A 75 5.84 -0.06 -8.63
N GLN A 76 5.90 -0.78 -9.74
CA GLN A 76 6.98 -1.73 -10.04
C GLN A 76 8.37 -1.07 -10.12
N GLU A 77 8.45 0.23 -10.43
CA GLU A 77 9.74 0.93 -10.60
C GLU A 77 10.49 1.20 -9.29
N TYR A 78 9.80 1.16 -8.13
CA TYR A 78 10.36 1.59 -6.85
C TYR A 78 9.95 0.71 -5.65
N GLU A 79 9.12 -0.31 -5.84
CA GLU A 79 8.70 -1.21 -4.76
C GLU A 79 9.79 -2.23 -4.43
N VAL A 80 10.41 -2.06 -3.27
CA VAL A 80 11.12 -3.15 -2.60
C VAL A 80 10.10 -3.94 -1.79
N CYS A 81 10.19 -5.27 -1.76
CA CYS A 81 9.17 -6.16 -1.19
C CYS A 81 8.61 -5.73 0.19
N TYR A 82 9.45 -5.26 1.12
CA TYR A 82 9.04 -4.83 2.48
C TYR A 82 8.43 -3.42 2.56
N LYS A 83 8.42 -2.68 1.45
CA LYS A 83 7.75 -1.38 1.29
C LYS A 83 6.52 -1.46 0.39
N SER A 84 6.20 -2.63 -0.17
CA SER A 84 5.02 -2.72 -1.04
C SER A 84 3.74 -2.46 -0.25
N SER A 85 2.76 -1.89 -0.95
CA SER A 85 1.45 -1.59 -0.35
C SER A 85 0.79 -2.85 0.23
N VAL A 86 0.89 -3.98 -0.47
CA VAL A 86 0.36 -5.27 0.01
C VAL A 86 1.09 -5.76 1.25
N TYR A 87 2.42 -5.65 1.33
CA TYR A 87 3.18 -6.05 2.52
C TYR A 87 2.79 -5.22 3.74
N ILE A 88 2.67 -3.90 3.57
CA ILE A 88 2.30 -3.00 4.66
C ILE A 88 0.87 -3.30 5.14
N ALA A 89 -0.08 -3.45 4.22
CA ALA A 89 -1.47 -3.75 4.57
C ALA A 89 -1.60 -5.10 5.29
N ALA A 90 -0.93 -6.14 4.77
CA ALA A 90 -0.87 -7.48 5.38
C ALA A 90 -0.34 -7.46 6.82
N ARG A 91 0.51 -6.49 7.17
CA ARG A 91 1.10 -6.39 8.51
C ARG A 91 0.28 -5.54 9.48
N TYR A 92 -0.37 -4.48 9.01
CA TYR A 92 -0.93 -3.45 9.89
C TYR A 92 -2.43 -3.21 9.75
N SER A 93 -3.04 -3.60 8.63
CA SER A 93 -4.43 -3.24 8.30
C SER A 93 -5.40 -4.37 8.55
N THR A 94 -6.69 -4.07 8.65
CA THR A 94 -7.80 -5.04 8.73
C THR A 94 -8.05 -5.70 7.37
N PHE A 95 -8.91 -6.72 7.38
CA PHE A 95 -9.32 -7.41 6.15
C PHE A 95 -10.01 -6.44 5.19
N GLU A 96 -10.81 -5.49 5.68
CA GLU A 96 -11.52 -4.52 4.85
C GLU A 96 -10.57 -3.68 3.98
N VAL A 97 -9.46 -3.20 4.57
CA VAL A 97 -8.43 -2.46 3.83
C VAL A 97 -7.65 -3.36 2.89
N ILE A 98 -7.31 -4.59 3.30
CA ILE A 98 -6.62 -5.55 2.41
C ILE A 98 -7.50 -5.90 1.21
N ARG A 99 -8.80 -6.13 1.43
CA ARG A 99 -9.78 -6.39 0.37
C ARG A 99 -9.91 -5.20 -0.57
N ALA A 100 -10.02 -3.99 -0.04
CA ALA A 100 -10.10 -2.79 -0.86
C ALA A 100 -8.83 -2.60 -1.71
N LEU A 101 -7.66 -2.84 -1.14
CA LEU A 101 -6.39 -2.79 -1.86
C LEU A 101 -6.34 -3.82 -3.00
N ALA A 102 -6.75 -5.06 -2.73
CA ALA A 102 -6.85 -6.11 -3.74
C ALA A 102 -7.85 -5.75 -4.86
N GLU A 103 -9.00 -5.18 -4.53
CA GLU A 103 -9.97 -4.72 -5.52
C GLU A 103 -9.46 -3.55 -6.36
N ILE A 104 -8.71 -2.63 -5.77
CA ILE A 104 -8.06 -1.54 -6.51
C ILE A 104 -7.06 -2.14 -7.50
N TYR A 105 -6.22 -3.10 -7.06
CA TYR A 105 -5.27 -3.79 -7.92
C TYR A 105 -5.95 -4.42 -9.13
N MET A 106 -7.03 -5.18 -8.89
CA MET A 106 -7.77 -5.88 -9.94
C MET A 106 -8.50 -4.94 -10.92
N ARG A 107 -8.73 -3.67 -10.56
CA ARG A 107 -9.37 -2.66 -11.41
C ARG A 107 -8.36 -1.73 -12.09
N ASP A 108 -7.09 -1.79 -11.73
CA ASP A 108 -6.06 -0.94 -12.30
C ASP A 108 -5.55 -1.56 -13.61
N ASP A 109 -5.96 -0.99 -14.74
CA ASP A 109 -5.59 -1.45 -16.09
C ASP A 109 -4.07 -1.42 -16.35
N ARG A 110 -3.28 -0.77 -15.48
CA ARG A 110 -1.82 -0.77 -15.55
C ARG A 110 -1.21 -2.06 -15.01
N MET A 111 -1.96 -2.83 -14.22
CA MET A 111 -1.51 -4.10 -13.67
C MET A 111 -1.78 -5.21 -14.68
N THR A 112 -0.71 -5.82 -15.19
CA THR A 112 -0.79 -6.83 -16.25
C THR A 112 -0.71 -8.26 -15.73
N GLU A 113 -0.21 -8.45 -14.51
CA GLU A 113 -0.13 -9.74 -13.84
C GLU A 113 -1.34 -9.98 -12.93
N SER A 114 -1.51 -11.23 -12.48
CA SER A 114 -2.54 -11.53 -11.49
C SER A 114 -2.13 -11.01 -10.11
N LEU A 115 -3.12 -10.66 -9.27
CA LEU A 115 -2.88 -10.28 -7.88
C LEU A 115 -2.05 -11.33 -7.13
N GLY A 116 -2.24 -12.61 -7.44
CA GLY A 116 -1.50 -13.71 -6.82
C GLY A 116 -0.01 -13.69 -7.16
N ASN A 117 0.32 -13.45 -8.43
CA ASN A 117 1.72 -13.32 -8.89
C ASN A 117 2.38 -12.11 -8.24
N TYR A 118 1.69 -10.98 -8.20
CA TYR A 118 2.19 -9.77 -7.56
C TYR A 118 2.46 -9.99 -6.06
N CYS A 119 1.53 -10.66 -5.37
CA CYS A 119 1.72 -11.04 -3.96
C CYS A 119 2.93 -11.96 -3.77
N GLU A 120 3.15 -12.91 -4.68
CA GLU A 120 4.32 -13.80 -4.66
C GLU A 120 5.63 -13.04 -4.87
N GLU A 121 5.70 -12.11 -5.83
CA GLU A 121 6.87 -11.25 -6.06
C GLU A 121 7.19 -10.40 -4.82
N MET A 122 6.14 -9.90 -4.15
CA MET A 122 6.27 -9.15 -2.90
C MET A 122 6.51 -10.01 -1.66
N VAL A 123 6.56 -11.34 -1.81
CA VAL A 123 6.75 -12.32 -0.72
C VAL A 123 5.66 -12.20 0.36
N VAL A 124 4.42 -12.00 -0.08
CA VAL A 124 3.23 -11.89 0.78
C VAL A 124 2.24 -13.01 0.45
N SER A 125 1.85 -13.78 1.46
CA SER A 125 0.76 -14.74 1.35
C SER A 125 -0.45 -14.24 2.14
N LEU A 126 -1.47 -13.75 1.44
CA LEU A 126 -2.71 -13.29 2.06
C LEU A 126 -3.45 -14.43 2.80
N MET A 127 -3.32 -15.67 2.32
CA MET A 127 -3.87 -16.83 3.03
C MET A 127 -3.16 -17.06 4.37
N ASN A 128 -1.82 -16.97 4.41
CA ASN A 128 -1.09 -17.08 5.68
C ASN A 128 -1.45 -15.94 6.64
N VAL A 129 -1.65 -14.73 6.12
CA VAL A 129 -2.12 -13.58 6.92
C VAL A 129 -3.50 -13.88 7.52
N ALA A 130 -4.46 -14.33 6.71
CA ALA A 130 -5.81 -14.68 7.15
C ALA A 130 -5.80 -15.78 8.23
N CYS A 131 -5.06 -16.86 7.99
CA CYS A 131 -4.91 -17.97 8.94
C CYS A 131 -4.24 -17.53 10.26
N THR A 132 -3.18 -16.73 10.18
CA THR A 132 -2.47 -16.22 11.37
C THR A 132 -3.38 -15.34 12.24
N ARG A 133 -4.21 -14.53 11.59
CA ARG A 133 -5.18 -13.66 12.25
C ARG A 133 -6.47 -14.40 12.66
N ARG A 134 -6.64 -15.65 12.24
CA ARG A 134 -7.88 -16.44 12.38
C ARG A 134 -9.09 -15.72 11.79
N ASP A 135 -8.87 -14.99 10.70
CA ASP A 135 -9.90 -14.21 10.02
C ASP A 135 -10.65 -15.09 9.02
N ARG A 136 -11.76 -15.65 9.48
CA ARG A 136 -12.60 -16.54 8.67
C ARG A 136 -13.16 -15.83 7.43
N GLY A 137 -13.57 -14.57 7.56
CA GLY A 137 -14.15 -13.81 6.44
C GLY A 137 -13.11 -13.60 5.34
N MET A 138 -11.88 -13.31 5.73
CA MET A 138 -10.77 -13.20 4.77
C MET A 138 -10.46 -14.54 4.09
N VAL A 139 -10.45 -15.66 4.84
CA VAL A 139 -10.25 -17.00 4.25
C VAL A 139 -11.34 -17.32 3.23
N GLU A 140 -12.61 -17.15 3.59
CA GLU A 140 -13.75 -17.44 2.72
C GLU A 140 -13.68 -16.59 1.44
N TRP A 141 -13.42 -15.29 1.57
CA TRP A 141 -13.27 -14.40 0.42
C TRP A 141 -12.10 -14.78 -0.49
N LEU A 142 -10.94 -15.16 0.09
CA LEU A 142 -9.79 -15.61 -0.71
C LEU A 142 -10.09 -16.89 -1.49
N LEU A 143 -10.83 -17.83 -0.90
CA LEU A 143 -11.25 -19.06 -1.58
C LEU A 143 -12.22 -18.76 -2.74
N GLU A 144 -13.17 -17.85 -2.54
CA GLU A 144 -14.10 -17.40 -3.60
C GLU A 144 -13.38 -16.73 -4.77
N LYS A 145 -12.30 -15.98 -4.50
CA LYS A 145 -11.48 -15.33 -5.53
C LYS A 145 -10.49 -16.27 -6.23
N GLY A 146 -10.57 -17.57 -5.97
CA GLY A 146 -9.76 -18.59 -6.64
C GLY A 146 -8.43 -18.89 -5.94
N GLY A 147 -8.26 -18.50 -4.68
CA GLY A 147 -7.17 -18.96 -3.81
C GLY A 147 -5.76 -18.80 -4.39
N THR A 148 -5.53 -17.78 -5.22
CA THR A 148 -4.24 -17.59 -5.90
C THR A 148 -3.21 -16.95 -4.96
N CYS A 149 -2.69 -17.75 -4.03
CA CYS A 149 -1.27 -17.79 -3.70
C CYS A 149 -0.95 -19.22 -3.24
N PRO A 150 0.18 -19.81 -3.66
CA PRO A 150 0.56 -21.13 -3.20
C PRO A 150 0.65 -21.10 -1.68
N ILE A 151 0.00 -22.06 -1.03
CA ILE A 151 0.32 -22.42 0.34
C ILE A 151 1.80 -22.83 0.30
N ILE A 152 2.72 -21.91 0.59
CA ILE A 152 4.07 -22.31 0.99
C ILE A 152 3.88 -22.93 2.37
N LEU A 153 3.61 -24.23 2.36
CA LEU A 153 3.85 -25.10 3.50
C LEU A 153 5.33 -24.96 3.83
N LEU A 154 5.67 -24.06 4.75
CA LEU A 154 6.95 -24.09 5.43
C LEU A 154 6.99 -25.37 6.28
N GLY A 155 7.42 -26.45 5.64
CA GLY A 155 7.56 -27.78 6.22
C GLY A 155 8.06 -28.79 5.18
N ARG A 156 9.36 -28.75 4.85
CA ARG A 156 10.08 -29.86 4.18
C ARG A 156 10.90 -30.60 5.26
N PRO A 157 11.19 -31.91 5.13
CA PRO A 157 12.13 -32.36 4.10
C PRO A 157 11.72 -33.62 3.33
N ALA A 158 12.45 -33.81 2.23
CA ALA A 158 12.45 -35.01 1.39
C ALA A 158 12.74 -36.28 2.20
N THR A 159 12.01 -37.35 1.88
CA THR A 159 12.55 -38.72 1.72
C THR A 159 11.40 -39.62 1.29
N ALA A 160 11.48 -40.15 0.07
CA ALA A 160 10.81 -41.38 -0.29
C ALA A 160 11.84 -42.19 -1.08
N ALA A 161 12.10 -43.39 -0.55
CA ALA A 161 12.99 -44.41 -1.06
C ALA A 161 12.50 -45.01 -2.38
#